data_AF-A0A1G7ZQ51-F1
#
_entry.id   AF-A0A1G7ZQ51-F1
#
_cell.length_a   1.000
_cell.length_b   1.000
_cell.length_c   1.000
_cell.angle_alpha   90.00
_cell.angle_beta   90.00
_cell.angle_gamma   90.00
#
_symmetry.space_group_name_H-M   'P 1'
#
loop_
_entity.id
_entity.type
_entity.pdbx_description
1 polymer ?
#
loop_
_entity_poly.entity_id
_entity_poly.type
_entity_poly.pdbx_seq_one_letter_code
_entity_poly.pdbx_strand_id
1 'polypeptide(L)'
;MNADQREELIATVKQTGEAHDAAKLALELFERDPKNNVFESLAKAEYELEDVLRDRASADCEGSYNCGADEYRQGFFVDGVEYVAIASVEYNRHDKTYYYVEEFDFSIEAV
;
A
#
# COMPACT_ATOMS: atom_id res chain seq x y z
N MET A 1 -15.87 34.00 17.20
CA MET A 1 -16.42 33.16 16.11
C MET A 1 -17.91 33.08 16.33
N ASN A 2 -18.73 33.61 15.41
CA ASN A 2 -20.18 33.43 15.52
C ASN A 2 -20.57 32.02 15.06
N ALA A 3 -21.80 31.59 15.38
CA ALA A 3 -22.25 30.23 15.10
C ALA A 3 -22.14 29.89 13.59
N ASP A 4 -22.48 30.84 12.73
CA ASP A 4 -22.44 30.69 11.27
C ASP A 4 -21.01 30.41 10.75
N GLN A 5 -20.01 31.15 11.26
CA GLN A 5 -18.59 30.90 10.93
C GLN A 5 -18.12 29.53 11.40
N ARG A 6 -18.64 29.02 12.52
CA ARG A 6 -18.28 27.68 13.02
C ARG A 6 -18.88 26.59 12.15
N GLU A 7 -20.13 26.73 11.71
CA GLU A 7 -20.77 25.75 10.83
C GLU A 7 -20.10 25.71 9.45
N GLU A 8 -19.74 26.87 8.88
CA GLU A 8 -19.00 26.96 7.62
C GLU A 8 -17.62 26.29 7.72
N LEU A 9 -16.88 26.50 8.81
CA LEU A 9 -15.60 25.83 9.04
C LEU A 9 -15.74 24.31 9.19
N ILE A 10 -16.78 23.84 9.89
CA ILE A 10 -17.07 22.39 10.02
C ILE A 10 -17.37 21.78 8.65
N ALA A 11 -18.19 22.44 7.84
CA ALA A 11 -18.50 21.99 6.48
C ALA A 11 -17.23 21.94 5.61
N THR A 12 -16.37 22.95 5.72
CA THR A 12 -15.09 23.03 4.99
C THR A 12 -14.15 21.90 5.40
N VAL A 13 -14.01 21.64 6.71
CA VAL A 13 -13.18 20.53 7.22
C VAL A 13 -13.69 19.19 6.70
N LYS A 14 -15.01 18.97 6.75
CA LYS A 14 -15.63 17.74 6.22
C LYS A 14 -15.36 17.56 4.74
N GLN A 15 -15.63 18.58 3.92
CA GLN A 15 -15.44 18.52 2.48
C GLN A 15 -13.96 18.29 2.11
N THR A 16 -13.05 18.96 2.80
CA THR A 16 -11.60 18.78 2.56
C THR A 16 -11.15 17.39 2.96
N GLY A 17 -11.67 16.84 4.06
CA GLY A 17 -11.43 15.45 4.47
C GLY A 17 -11.90 14.45 3.42
N GLU A 18 -13.13 14.59 2.93
CA GLU A 18 -13.68 13.74 1.86
C GLU A 18 -12.84 13.82 0.57
N ALA A 19 -12.42 15.03 0.18
CA ALA A 19 -11.55 15.22 -1.00
C ALA A 19 -10.16 14.62 -0.81
N HIS A 20 -9.58 14.75 0.38
CA HIS A 20 -8.29 14.17 0.73
C HIS A 20 -8.33 12.64 0.69
N ASP A 21 -9.36 12.02 1.29
CA ASP A 21 -9.50 10.57 1.31
C ASP A 21 -9.74 10.01 -0.10
N ALA A 22 -10.52 10.72 -0.93
CA ALA A 22 -10.70 10.37 -2.33
C ALA A 22 -9.39 10.46 -3.13
N ALA A 23 -8.57 11.50 -2.90
CA ALA A 23 -7.27 11.64 -3.54
C ALA A 23 -6.28 10.55 -3.13
N LYS A 24 -6.27 10.16 -1.84
CA LYS A 24 -5.46 9.04 -1.35
C LYS A 24 -5.84 7.73 -2.03
N LEU A 25 -7.14 7.43 -2.11
CA LEU A 25 -7.61 6.23 -2.80
C LEU A 25 -7.24 6.23 -4.29
N ALA A 26 -7.36 7.38 -4.96
CA ALA A 26 -6.99 7.50 -6.37
C ALA A 26 -5.48 7.27 -6.58
N LEU A 27 -4.64 7.77 -5.69
CA LEU A 27 -3.19 7.53 -5.72
C LEU A 27 -2.87 6.05 -5.51
N GLU A 28 -3.48 5.41 -4.52
CA GLU A 28 -3.29 3.98 -4.25
C GLU A 28 -3.69 3.11 -5.45
N LEU A 29 -4.82 3.43 -6.09
CA LEU A 29 -5.27 2.73 -7.31
C LEU A 29 -4.31 2.95 -8.48
N PHE A 30 -3.79 4.17 -8.63
CA PHE A 30 -2.80 4.50 -9.66
C PHE A 30 -1.51 3.70 -9.44
N GLU A 31 -0.96 3.68 -8.23
CA GLU A 31 0.26 2.95 -7.89
C GLU A 31 0.09 1.44 -8.01
N ARG A 32 -1.13 0.91 -7.82
CA ARG A 32 -1.43 -0.51 -7.98
C ARG A 32 -1.66 -0.95 -9.43
N ASP A 33 -2.03 -0.04 -10.34
CA ASP A 33 -2.26 -0.40 -11.74
C ASP A 33 -0.93 -0.86 -12.39
N PRO A 34 -0.87 -2.09 -12.96
CA PRO A 34 0.33 -2.60 -13.61
C PRO A 34 0.89 -1.68 -14.70
N LYS A 35 0.03 -0.92 -15.38
CA LYS A 35 0.43 0.01 -16.46
C LYS A 35 1.28 1.18 -15.98
N ASN A 36 1.22 1.49 -14.68
CA ASN A 36 2.04 2.53 -14.08
C ASN A 36 3.35 1.97 -13.50
N ASN A 37 3.53 0.65 -13.57
CA ASN A 37 4.69 -0.08 -13.06
C ASN A 37 5.41 -0.74 -14.24
N VAL A 38 6.21 0.03 -14.99
CA VAL A 38 6.95 -0.45 -16.16
C VAL A 38 8.45 -0.34 -15.90
N PHE A 39 9.14 -1.47 -15.95
CA PHE A 39 10.55 -1.56 -15.62
C PHE A 39 11.38 -2.01 -16.82
N GLU A 40 12.65 -1.61 -16.83
CA GLU A 40 13.60 -1.97 -17.90
C GLU A 40 14.13 -3.40 -17.81
N SER A 41 13.96 -4.05 -16.65
CA SER A 41 14.38 -5.44 -16.43
C SER A 41 13.69 -6.02 -15.20
N LEU A 42 13.65 -7.36 -15.13
CA LEU A 42 13.16 -8.08 -13.95
C LEU A 42 13.97 -7.77 -12.69
N ALA A 43 15.29 -7.63 -12.80
CA ALA A 43 16.16 -7.33 -11.65
C ALA A 43 15.83 -5.96 -11.01
N LYS A 44 15.47 -4.96 -11.84
CA LYS A 44 15.04 -3.66 -11.33
C LYS A 44 13.65 -3.73 -10.69
N ALA A 45 12.72 -4.43 -11.35
CA ALA A 45 11.39 -4.65 -10.80
C ALA A 45 11.47 -5.37 -9.44
N GLU A 46 12.29 -6.40 -9.32
CA GLU A 46 12.53 -7.13 -8.07
C GLU A 46 13.01 -6.19 -6.96
N TYR A 47 14.07 -5.43 -7.19
CA TYR A 47 14.62 -4.51 -6.19
C TYR A 47 13.59 -3.46 -5.71
N GLU A 48 12.86 -2.85 -6.63
CA GLU A 48 11.89 -1.79 -6.28
C GLU A 48 10.60 -2.36 -5.67
N LEU A 49 10.09 -3.47 -6.20
CA LEU A 49 8.83 -4.07 -5.74
C LEU A 49 8.97 -4.83 -4.44
N GLU A 50 10.14 -5.39 -4.13
CA GLU A 50 10.39 -5.98 -2.80
C GLU A 50 10.23 -4.91 -1.71
N ASP A 51 10.85 -3.74 -1.89
CA ASP A 51 10.78 -2.62 -0.94
C ASP A 51 9.35 -2.10 -0.81
N VAL A 52 8.66 -1.88 -1.95
CA VAL A 52 7.26 -1.43 -1.97
C VAL A 52 6.33 -2.41 -1.23
N LEU A 53 6.46 -3.71 -1.46
CA LEU A 53 5.60 -4.70 -0.81
C LEU A 53 5.94 -4.86 0.67
N ARG A 54 7.21 -4.73 1.06
CA ARG A 54 7.67 -4.74 2.46
C ARG A 54 7.18 -3.52 3.23
N ASP A 55 7.21 -2.34 2.62
CA ASP A 55 6.67 -1.11 3.19
C ASP A 55 5.15 -1.19 3.37
N ARG A 56 4.43 -1.72 2.39
CA ARG A 56 2.97 -1.97 2.50
C ARG A 56 2.66 -2.95 3.63
N ALA A 57 3.38 -4.06 3.69
CA ALA A 57 3.21 -5.06 4.74
C ALA A 57 3.49 -4.49 6.14
N SER A 58 4.50 -3.63 6.26
CA SER A 58 4.85 -2.95 7.51
C SER A 58 3.80 -1.93 7.90
N ALA A 59 3.37 -1.07 6.96
CA ALA A 59 2.36 -0.05 7.20
C ALA A 59 1.01 -0.66 7.65
N ASP A 60 0.63 -1.81 7.10
CA ASP A 60 -0.58 -2.51 7.50
C ASP A 60 -0.53 -3.00 8.95
N CYS A 61 0.65 -3.34 9.49
CA CYS A 61 0.79 -3.79 10.88
C CYS A 61 1.16 -2.69 11.90
N GLU A 62 1.30 -1.43 11.49
CA GLU A 62 1.62 -0.30 12.40
C GLU A 62 0.45 0.07 13.35
N GLY A 63 -0.75 -0.49 13.16
CA GLY A 63 -1.91 -0.29 14.03
C GLY A 63 -2.04 -1.34 15.14
N SER A 64 -2.41 -0.92 16.36
CA SER A 64 -2.70 -1.86 17.45
C SER A 64 -3.74 -2.91 17.02
N TYR A 65 -3.43 -4.18 17.26
CA TYR A 65 -4.27 -5.35 16.90
C TYR A 65 -4.52 -5.53 15.40
N ASN A 66 -3.87 -4.80 14.49
CA ASN A 66 -4.00 -5.02 13.06
C ASN A 66 -2.91 -5.99 12.59
N CYS A 67 -3.32 -7.18 12.18
CA CYS A 67 -2.47 -8.07 11.42
C CYS A 67 -2.58 -7.62 9.96
N GLY A 68 -1.46 -7.44 9.27
CA GLY A 68 -1.50 -7.18 7.84
C GLY A 68 -2.03 -8.40 7.06
N ALA A 69 -1.99 -8.32 5.74
CA ALA A 69 -2.40 -9.42 4.87
C ALA A 69 -1.28 -10.46 4.75
N ASP A 70 -1.63 -11.75 4.70
CA ASP A 70 -0.64 -12.82 4.54
C ASP A 70 0.04 -12.81 3.15
N GLU A 71 -0.53 -12.09 2.19
CA GLU A 71 0.00 -11.97 0.84
C GLU A 71 -0.27 -10.58 0.24
N TYR A 72 0.75 -10.00 -0.38
CA TYR A 72 0.67 -8.75 -1.13
C TYR A 72 1.08 -8.98 -2.59
N ARG A 73 0.34 -8.39 -3.53
CA ARG A 73 0.59 -8.52 -4.96
C ARG A 73 0.77 -7.17 -5.63
N GLN A 74 1.67 -7.09 -6.61
CA GLN A 74 1.83 -5.93 -7.48
C GLN A 74 2.10 -6.39 -8.92
N GLY A 75 1.16 -6.12 -9.82
CA GLY A 75 1.38 -6.35 -11.25
C GLY A 75 2.29 -5.28 -11.85
N PHE A 76 3.05 -5.66 -12.88
CA PHE A 76 4.00 -4.78 -13.57
C PHE A 76 4.34 -5.31 -14.97
N PHE A 77 5.04 -4.50 -15.77
CA PHE A 77 5.53 -4.89 -17.10
C PHE A 77 7.04 -4.80 -17.22
N VAL A 78 7.62 -5.73 -17.97
CA VAL A 78 9.01 -5.68 -18.48
C VAL A 78 8.98 -6.05 -19.95
N ASP A 79 9.52 -5.19 -20.82
CA ASP A 79 9.53 -5.40 -22.28
C ASP A 79 8.16 -5.76 -22.88
N GLY A 80 7.08 -5.23 -22.30
CA GLY A 80 5.69 -5.48 -22.73
C GLY A 80 5.09 -6.81 -22.30
N VAL A 81 5.82 -7.62 -21.52
CA VAL A 81 5.29 -8.83 -20.87
C VAL A 81 4.81 -8.47 -19.47
N GLU A 82 3.61 -8.93 -19.11
CA GLU A 82 3.01 -8.72 -17.79
C GLU A 82 3.53 -9.75 -16.79
N TYR A 83 3.84 -9.28 -15.60
CA TYR A 83 4.28 -10.06 -14.46
C TYR A 83 3.53 -9.64 -13.21
N VAL A 84 3.59 -10.48 -12.18
CA VAL A 84 3.13 -10.17 -10.83
C VAL A 84 4.25 -10.44 -9.84
N ALA A 85 4.57 -9.43 -9.02
CA ALA A 85 5.36 -9.57 -7.83
C ALA A 85 4.44 -10.01 -6.68
N ILE A 86 4.85 -11.04 -5.95
CA ILE A 86 4.10 -11.64 -4.85
C ILE A 86 5.01 -11.64 -3.62
N ALA A 87 4.53 -11.04 -2.54
CA ALA A 87 5.15 -11.12 -1.23
C ALA A 87 4.25 -11.91 -0.29
N SER A 88 4.74 -13.05 0.21
CA SER A 88 4.13 -13.79 1.30
C SER A 88 4.72 -13.30 2.62
N VAL A 89 3.87 -13.01 3.59
CA VAL A 89 4.27 -12.34 4.83
C VAL A 89 3.74 -13.12 6.02
N GLU A 90 4.64 -13.48 6.94
CA GLU A 90 4.24 -14.00 8.24
C GLU A 90 4.43 -12.92 9.30
N TYR A 91 3.36 -12.66 10.05
CA TYR A 91 3.38 -11.70 11.14
C TYR A 91 3.46 -12.39 12.48
N ASN A 92 4.30 -11.85 13.35
CA ASN A 92 4.37 -12.25 14.75
C ASN A 92 4.09 -11.04 15.65
N ARG A 93 4.03 -11.29 16.96
CA ARG A 93 3.64 -10.32 17.97
C ARG A 93 4.76 -10.12 18.97
N HIS A 94 5.18 -8.88 19.14
CA HIS A 94 6.17 -8.53 20.17
C HIS A 94 5.53 -8.55 21.57
N ASP A 95 4.24 -8.19 21.67
CA ASP A 95 3.40 -8.28 22.87
C ASP A 95 1.92 -8.53 22.49
N LYS A 96 0.98 -8.41 23.42
CA LYS A 96 -0.47 -8.59 23.09
C LYS A 96 -1.05 -7.47 22.22
N THR A 97 -0.28 -6.44 21.87
CA THR A 97 -0.75 -5.16 21.34
C THR A 97 -0.23 -4.88 19.93
N TYR A 98 1.01 -5.28 19.62
CA TYR A 98 1.69 -4.92 18.37
C TYR A 98 2.17 -6.14 17.57
N TYR A 99 1.86 -6.11 16.27
CA TYR A 99 2.38 -7.05 15.27
C TYR A 99 3.63 -6.48 14.59
N TYR A 100 4.47 -7.37 14.07
CA TYR A 100 5.61 -7.05 13.21
C TYR A 100 5.77 -8.15 12.15
N VAL A 101 6.43 -7.82 11.05
CA VAL A 101 6.79 -8.79 10.00
C VAL A 101 7.92 -9.68 10.52
N GLU A 102 7.64 -10.97 10.70
CA GLU A 102 8.62 -11.98 11.10
C GLU A 102 9.33 -12.58 9.89
N GLU A 103 8.55 -13.05 8.91
CA GLU A 103 9.06 -13.60 7.65
C GLU A 103 8.47 -12.84 6.46
N PHE A 104 9.27 -12.72 5.40
CA PHE A 104 8.90 -12.03 4.17
C PHE A 104 9.58 -12.74 2.99
N ASP A 105 8.79 -13.43 2.18
CA ASP A 105 9.23 -14.15 0.99
C ASP A 105 8.73 -13.45 -0.25
N PHE A 106 9.65 -13.12 -1.16
CA PHE A 106 9.35 -12.42 -2.40
C PHE A 106 9.55 -13.33 -3.62
N SER A 107 8.64 -13.23 -4.58
CA SER A 107 8.73 -13.93 -5.87
C SER A 107 8.10 -13.13 -7.00
N ILE A 108 8.48 -13.47 -8.23
CA ILE A 108 7.89 -12.90 -9.46
C ILE A 108 7.38 -14.04 -10.33
N GLU A 109 6.16 -13.90 -10.83
CA GLU A 109 5.52 -14.83 -11.75
C GLU A 109 5.11 -14.10 -13.04
N ALA A 110 5.22 -14.77 -14.19
CA ALA A 110 4.63 -14.28 -15.43
C ALA A 110 3.12 -14.51 -15.42
N VAL A 111 2.34 -13.56 -15.95
CA VAL A 111 0.87 -13.61 -16.02
C VAL A 111 0.38 -14.31 -17.29
#